data_AF-A0A822CAK4-F1
#
_entry.id   AF-A0A822CAK4-F1
#
_cell.length_a   1.000
_cell.length_b   1.000
_cell.length_c   1.000
_cell.angle_alpha   90.00
_cell.angle_beta   90.00
_cell.angle_gamma   90.00
#
_symmetry.space_group_name_H-M   'P 1'
#
loop_
_entity.id
_entity.type
_entity.pdbx_description
1 polymer ?
#
loop_
_entity_poly.entity_id
_entity_poly.type
_entity_poly.pdbx_seq_one_letter_code
_entity_poly.pdbx_strand_id
1 'polypeptide(L)'
;MNNSIPSINSLLLNLKSTVELLIQFRGDSLTTKYGAIERFRLVILAILTHCLKQNTQDIYEQLWQLIVRLNANSQRYIRLLQDIYHKENIRLSVEQWIDQSVISQCLSQQLSCAEHDNDLLEQYYY
;
A
#
# COMPACT_ATOMS: atom_id res chain seq x y z
N MET A 1 17.91 9.18 -19.69
CA MET A 1 17.90 9.53 -18.26
C MET A 1 17.87 8.23 -17.48
N ASN A 2 18.92 7.91 -16.73
CA ASN A 2 18.97 6.72 -15.88
C ASN A 2 17.98 6.89 -14.72
N ASN A 3 16.75 6.43 -14.90
CA ASN A 3 15.80 6.28 -13.80
C ASN A 3 16.19 5.02 -13.02
N SER A 4 17.21 5.14 -12.18
CA SER A 4 17.56 4.10 -11.21
C SER A 4 16.37 3.90 -10.27
N ILE A 5 15.85 2.68 -10.19
CA ILE A 5 14.86 2.28 -9.20
C ILE A 5 15.41 2.66 -7.81
N PRO A 6 14.67 3.40 -6.97
CA PRO A 6 15.12 3.74 -5.63
C PRO A 6 15.45 2.47 -4.86
N SER A 7 16.60 2.43 -4.18
CA SER A 7 16.94 1.27 -3.36
C SER A 7 15.91 1.10 -2.23
N ILE A 8 15.66 -0.15 -1.84
CA ILE A 8 14.74 -0.46 -0.73
C ILE A 8 15.11 0.31 0.56
N ASN A 9 16.40 0.50 0.83
CA ASN A 9 16.88 1.28 1.97
C ASN A 9 16.45 2.75 1.92
N SER A 10 16.46 3.36 0.73
CA SER A 10 15.98 4.72 0.54
C SER A 10 14.47 4.82 0.75
N LEU A 11 13.72 3.83 0.25
CA LEU A 11 12.27 3.76 0.45
C LEU A 11 11.90 3.60 1.93
N LEU A 12 12.61 2.74 2.67
CA LEU A 12 12.40 2.54 4.10
C LEU A 12 12.76 3.78 4.92
N LEU A 13 13.82 4.51 4.55
CA LEU A 13 14.16 5.78 5.18
C LEU A 13 13.05 6.83 4.94
N ASN A 14 12.55 6.91 3.71
CA ASN A 14 11.43 7.79 3.37
C ASN A 14 10.15 7.41 4.13
N LEU A 15 9.89 6.11 4.31
CA LEU A 15 8.75 5.62 5.07
C LEU A 15 8.86 6.07 6.52
N LYS A 16 10.03 5.85 7.14
CA LYS A 16 10.29 6.28 8.52
C LYS A 16 10.04 7.77 8.70
N SER A 17 10.65 8.63 7.88
CA SER A 17 10.45 10.08 7.99
C SER A 17 9.01 10.51 7.76
N THR A 18 8.28 9.82 6.88
CA THR A 18 6.87 10.15 6.62
C THR A 18 5.96 9.70 7.76
N VAL A 19 6.24 8.56 8.37
CA VAL A 19 5.55 8.10 9.59
C VAL A 19 5.81 9.06 10.76
N GLU A 20 7.06 9.50 10.96
CA GLU A 20 7.43 10.49 11.98
C GLU A 20 6.63 11.80 11.79
N LEU A 21 6.52 12.27 10.54
CA LEU A 21 5.71 13.44 10.20
C LEU A 21 4.22 13.23 10.51
N LEU A 22 3.66 12.06 10.18
CA LEU A 22 2.26 11.73 10.50
C LEU A 22 2.03 11.68 12.01
N ILE A 23 2.98 11.16 12.80
CA ILE A 23 2.90 11.12 14.26
C ILE A 23 2.91 12.53 14.86
N GLN A 24 3.71 13.46 14.32
CA GLN A 24 3.71 14.86 14.76
C GLN A 24 2.34 15.54 14.58
N PHE A 25 1.50 15.01 13.68
CA PHE A 25 0.17 15.51 13.39
C PHE A 25 -0.95 14.75 14.11
N ARG A 26 -0.61 13.86 15.04
CA ARG A 26 -1.58 13.09 15.81
C ARG A 26 -2.55 14.03 16.56
N GLY A 27 -3.84 13.87 16.29
CA GLY A 27 -4.92 14.64 16.92
C GLY A 27 -5.55 15.69 16.00
N ASP A 28 -4.89 16.04 14.89
CA ASP A 28 -5.48 16.87 13.84
C ASP A 28 -6.14 15.99 12.76
N SER A 29 -7.14 16.54 12.05
CA SER A 29 -7.73 15.85 10.91
C SER A 29 -6.68 15.60 9.83
N LEU A 30 -6.55 14.36 9.35
CA LEU A 30 -5.71 14.01 8.20
C LEU A 30 -6.07 14.84 6.94
N THR A 31 -7.31 15.34 6.85
CA THR A 31 -7.80 16.15 5.73
C THR A 31 -7.26 17.58 5.69
N THR A 32 -6.70 18.13 6.77
CA THR A 32 -6.06 19.47 6.71
C THR A 32 -4.60 19.40 6.26
N LYS A 33 -4.06 18.18 6.05
CA LYS A 33 -2.61 17.94 5.86
C LYS A 33 -2.34 16.96 4.73
N TYR A 34 -3.05 17.13 3.60
CA TYR A 34 -2.98 16.29 2.39
C TYR A 34 -1.55 15.90 2.00
N GLY A 35 -0.57 16.78 2.14
CA GLY A 35 0.82 16.47 1.76
C GLY A 35 1.47 15.33 2.54
N ALA A 36 1.14 15.13 3.83
CA ALA A 36 1.75 14.07 4.63
C ALA A 36 1.16 12.69 4.32
N ILE A 37 -0.16 12.61 4.17
CA ILE A 37 -0.85 11.36 3.82
C ILE A 37 -0.60 10.97 2.36
N GLU A 38 -0.54 11.95 1.44
CA GLU A 38 -0.15 11.72 0.06
C GLU A 38 1.28 11.20 -0.04
N ARG A 39 2.24 11.82 0.68
CA ARG A 39 3.61 11.32 0.74
C ARG A 39 3.67 9.89 1.29
N PHE A 40 2.89 9.60 2.33
CA PHE A 40 2.83 8.25 2.90
C PHE A 40 2.32 7.25 1.86
N ARG A 41 1.23 7.59 1.17
CA ARG A 41 0.65 6.79 0.11
C ARG A 41 1.65 6.48 -0.99
N LEU A 42 2.35 7.50 -1.48
CA LEU A 42 3.37 7.35 -2.52
C LEU A 42 4.52 6.44 -2.07
N VAL A 43 4.96 6.54 -0.83
CA VAL A 43 6.02 5.67 -0.30
C VAL A 43 5.55 4.23 -0.15
N ILE A 44 4.33 3.99 0.36
CA ILE A 44 3.76 2.64 0.46
C ILE A 44 3.60 2.02 -0.93
N LEU A 45 3.07 2.76 -1.90
CA LEU A 45 2.98 2.32 -3.29
C LEU A 45 4.35 1.97 -3.86
N ALA A 46 5.36 2.81 -3.65
CA ALA A 46 6.72 2.56 -4.12
C ALA A 46 7.32 1.29 -3.49
N ILE A 47 7.05 1.03 -2.20
CA ILE A 47 7.50 -0.20 -1.52
C ILE A 47 6.78 -1.44 -2.08
N LEU A 48 5.45 -1.40 -2.21
CA LEU A 48 4.67 -2.54 -2.70
C LEU A 48 4.91 -2.84 -4.19
N THR A 49 5.37 -1.86 -4.96
CA THR A 49 5.74 -2.05 -6.37
C THR A 49 7.23 -2.33 -6.54
N HIS A 50 8.04 -2.22 -5.49
CA HIS A 50 9.47 -2.48 -5.55
C HIS A 50 9.71 -4.00 -5.75
N CYS A 51 10.40 -4.36 -6.82
CA CYS A 51 10.61 -5.75 -7.26
C CYS A 51 9.33 -6.53 -7.54
N LEU A 52 8.19 -5.86 -7.76
CA LEU A 52 6.99 -6.53 -8.23
C LEU A 52 7.25 -7.14 -9.62
N LYS A 53 6.91 -8.42 -9.80
CA LYS A 53 7.10 -9.12 -11.07
C LYS A 53 6.30 -8.42 -12.15
N GLN A 54 6.98 -7.86 -13.15
CA GLN A 54 6.29 -7.30 -14.31
C GLN A 54 5.72 -8.43 -15.14
N ASN A 55 4.41 -8.63 -15.02
CA ASN A 55 3.63 -9.40 -15.98
C ASN A 55 3.07 -8.44 -17.04
N THR A 56 2.38 -8.97 -18.05
CA THR A 56 1.74 -8.18 -19.12
C THR A 56 0.53 -7.36 -18.63
N GLN A 57 0.24 -7.36 -17.33
CA GLN A 57 -0.88 -6.65 -16.72
C GLN A 57 -0.49 -5.26 -16.24
N ASP A 58 -1.48 -4.38 -16.09
CA ASP A 58 -1.32 -3.08 -15.44
C ASP A 58 -0.84 -3.25 -13.99
N ILE A 59 0.11 -2.41 -13.56
CA ILE A 59 0.73 -2.53 -12.24
C ILE A 59 -0.28 -2.36 -11.10
N TYR A 60 -1.31 -1.53 -11.28
CA TYR A 60 -2.36 -1.34 -10.28
C TYR A 60 -3.32 -2.52 -10.23
N GLU A 61 -3.60 -3.17 -11.37
CA GLU A 61 -4.38 -4.42 -11.40
C GLU A 61 -3.66 -5.54 -10.63
N GLN A 62 -2.37 -5.72 -10.88
CA GLN A 62 -1.57 -6.71 -10.17
C GLN A 62 -1.48 -6.39 -8.67
N LEU A 63 -1.26 -5.12 -8.33
CA LEU A 63 -1.21 -4.67 -6.95
C LEU A 63 -2.57 -4.87 -6.24
N TRP A 64 -3.68 -4.63 -6.93
CA TRP A 64 -5.01 -4.88 -6.38
C TRP A 64 -5.24 -6.37 -6.11
N GLN A 65 -4.82 -7.26 -7.00
CA GLN A 65 -4.90 -8.71 -6.77
C GLN A 65 -4.09 -9.14 -5.54
N LEU A 66 -2.88 -8.59 -5.37
CA LEU A 66 -2.07 -8.79 -4.17
C LEU A 66 -2.83 -8.32 -2.91
N ILE A 67 -3.38 -7.10 -2.93
CA ILE A 67 -4.17 -6.54 -1.82
C ILE A 67 -5.35 -7.45 -1.46
N VAL A 68 -6.08 -7.96 -2.45
CA VAL A 68 -7.18 -8.92 -2.22
C VAL A 68 -6.67 -10.16 -1.49
N ARG A 69 -5.48 -10.66 -1.85
CA ARG A 69 -4.88 -11.85 -1.23
C ARG A 69 -4.44 -11.61 0.22
N LEU A 70 -3.78 -10.48 0.49
CA LEU A 70 -3.39 -10.08 1.84
C LEU A 70 -4.58 -10.01 2.81
N ASN A 71 -5.76 -9.69 2.30
CA ASN A 71 -6.96 -9.45 3.10
C ASN A 71 -7.94 -10.63 3.12
N ALA A 72 -7.63 -11.73 2.41
CA ALA A 72 -8.57 -12.84 2.18
C ALA A 72 -9.00 -13.58 3.46
N ASN A 73 -8.20 -13.52 4.52
CA ASN A 73 -8.47 -14.21 5.78
C ASN A 73 -9.33 -13.40 6.76
N SER A 74 -9.72 -12.18 6.41
CA SER A 74 -10.50 -11.29 7.28
C SER A 74 -11.76 -10.79 6.59
N GLN A 75 -12.92 -11.25 7.07
CA GLN A 75 -14.22 -10.78 6.56
C GLN A 75 -14.39 -9.26 6.69
N ARG A 76 -13.79 -8.65 7.73
CA ARG A 76 -13.78 -7.18 7.88
C ARG A 76 -13.04 -6.53 6.72
N TYR A 77 -11.89 -7.05 6.33
CA TYR A 77 -11.09 -6.46 5.25
C TYR A 77 -11.66 -6.76 3.87
N ILE A 78 -12.25 -7.95 3.67
CA ILE A 78 -12.98 -8.24 2.43
C ILE A 78 -14.08 -7.20 2.19
N ARG A 79 -14.89 -6.89 3.22
CA ARG A 79 -15.92 -5.85 3.12
C ARG A 79 -15.33 -4.48 2.79
N LEU A 80 -14.25 -4.11 3.48
CA LEU A 80 -13.53 -2.86 3.17
C LEU A 80 -13.13 -2.79 1.70
N LEU A 81 -12.56 -3.88 1.15
CA LEU A 81 -12.13 -3.93 -0.25
C LEU A 81 -13.31 -3.84 -1.23
N GLN A 82 -14.47 -4.42 -0.88
CA GLN A 82 -15.68 -4.31 -1.68
C GLN A 82 -16.21 -2.87 -1.72
N ASP A 83 -16.17 -2.16 -0.60
CA ASP A 83 -16.68 -0.78 -0.49
C ASP A 83 -15.83 0.22 -1.29
N ILE A 84 -14.53 -0.04 -1.45
CA ILE A 84 -13.58 0.86 -2.13
C ILE A 84 -13.22 0.42 -3.55
N TYR A 85 -13.80 -0.67 -4.06
CA TYR A 85 -13.46 -1.18 -5.39
C TYR A 85 -14.13 -0.36 -6.49
N HIS A 86 -13.31 0.27 -7.33
CA HIS A 86 -13.73 1.02 -8.51
C HIS A 86 -13.25 0.28 -9.76
N LYS A 87 -14.15 -0.49 -10.39
CA LYS A 87 -13.86 -1.29 -11.58
C LYS A 87 -13.20 -0.49 -12.72
N GLU A 88 -13.58 0.78 -12.87
CA GLU A 88 -13.08 1.67 -13.92
C GLU A 88 -11.77 2.38 -13.52
N ASN A 89 -11.39 2.34 -12.24
CA ASN A 89 -10.23 3.05 -11.71
C ASN A 89 -9.58 2.27 -10.55
N ILE A 90 -8.85 1.21 -10.90
CA ILE A 90 -8.17 0.38 -9.89
C ILE A 90 -7.14 1.16 -9.11
N ARG A 91 -6.47 2.14 -9.73
CA ARG A 91 -5.58 3.05 -9.02
C ARG A 91 -6.29 3.71 -7.83
N LEU A 92 -7.50 4.25 -8.04
CA LEU A 92 -8.30 4.82 -6.95
C LEU A 92 -8.61 3.80 -5.85
N SER A 93 -8.88 2.54 -6.22
CA SER A 93 -9.15 1.46 -5.26
C SER A 93 -7.93 1.20 -4.36
N VAL A 94 -6.73 1.14 -4.96
CA VAL A 94 -5.46 0.97 -4.23
C VAL A 94 -5.19 2.16 -3.31
N GLU A 95 -5.36 3.38 -3.82
CA GLU A 95 -5.16 4.59 -3.02
C GLU A 95 -6.12 4.66 -1.83
N GLN A 96 -7.40 4.32 -2.04
CA GLN A 96 -8.41 4.25 -0.97
C GLN A 96 -8.11 3.15 0.04
N TRP A 97 -7.55 2.01 -0.38
CA TRP A 97 -7.15 0.95 0.54
C TRP A 97 -6.09 1.46 1.51
N ILE A 98 -5.04 2.13 1.02
CA ILE A 98 -3.99 2.70 1.88
C ILE A 98 -4.60 3.69 2.87
N ASP A 99 -5.42 4.64 2.40
CA ASP A 99 -6.03 5.65 3.25
C ASP A 99 -6.92 5.04 4.35
N GLN A 100 -7.83 4.13 3.97
CA GLN A 100 -8.74 3.49 4.92
C GLN A 100 -8.00 2.60 5.92
N SER A 101 -6.94 1.93 5.49
CA SER A 101 -6.12 1.09 6.36
C SER A 101 -5.28 1.91 7.34
N VAL A 102 -4.87 3.12 6.96
CA VAL A 102 -4.24 4.09 7.89
C VAL A 102 -5.27 4.62 8.89
N ILE A 103 -6.44 5.08 8.41
CA ILE A 103 -7.52 5.60 9.26
C ILE A 103 -7.99 4.54 10.26
N SER A 104 -8.13 3.29 9.82
CA SER A 104 -8.55 2.15 10.62
C SER A 104 -7.43 1.50 11.44
N GLN A 105 -6.20 2.04 11.36
CA GLN A 105 -5.00 1.54 12.05
C GLN A 105 -4.71 0.05 11.81
N CYS A 106 -5.02 -0.45 10.61
CA CYS A 106 -4.90 -1.87 10.29
C CYS A 106 -3.88 -2.19 9.19
N LEU A 107 -3.25 -1.17 8.59
CA LEU A 107 -2.31 -1.38 7.48
C LEU A 107 -1.18 -2.36 7.83
N SER A 108 -0.57 -2.23 9.02
CA SER A 108 0.49 -3.15 9.47
C SER A 108 -0.02 -4.59 9.61
N GLN A 109 -1.21 -4.78 10.17
CA GLN A 109 -1.82 -6.10 10.33
C GLN A 109 -2.18 -6.74 8.98
N GLN A 110 -2.62 -5.94 8.01
CA GLN A 110 -2.92 -6.44 6.66
C GLN A 110 -1.64 -6.86 5.93
N LEU A 111 -0.57 -6.06 6.07
CA LEU A 111 0.72 -6.38 5.46
C LEU A 111 1.42 -7.57 6.14
N SER A 112 1.24 -7.76 7.46
CA SER A 112 1.85 -8.88 8.18
C SER A 112 1.37 -10.25 7.70
N CYS A 113 0.24 -10.33 6.98
CA CYS A 113 -0.20 -11.55 6.34
C CYS A 113 0.80 -12.09 5.31
N ALA A 114 1.65 -11.23 4.72
CA ALA A 114 2.69 -11.65 3.79
C ALA A 114 3.96 -12.20 4.47
N GLU A 115 4.21 -11.90 5.76
CA GLU A 115 5.47 -12.24 6.43
C GLU A 115 5.77 -13.75 6.47
N HIS A 116 4.73 -14.58 6.34
CA HIS A 116 4.82 -16.04 6.41
C HIS A 116 4.16 -16.73 5.21
N ASP A 117 3.75 -15.97 4.18
CA ASP A 117 3.10 -16.49 2.98
C ASP A 117 4.09 -16.47 1.81
N ASN A 118 5.01 -17.42 1.83
CA ASN A 118 6.07 -17.54 0.82
C ASN A 118 5.48 -17.74 -0.58
N ASP A 119 4.36 -18.47 -0.70
CA ASP A 119 3.70 -18.70 -1.98
C ASP A 119 3.19 -17.38 -2.57
N LEU A 120 2.59 -16.52 -1.74
CA LEU A 120 2.18 -15.17 -2.13
C LEU A 120 3.39 -14.30 -2.50
N LEU A 121 4.46 -14.31 -1.70
CA LEU A 121 5.65 -13.51 -2.00
C LEU A 121 6.31 -13.96 -3.32
N GLU A 122 6.50 -15.26 -3.52
CA GLU A 122 7.05 -15.82 -4.75
C GLU A 122 6.13 -15.61 -5.95
N GLN A 123 4.81 -15.58 -5.77
CA GLN A 123 3.89 -15.29 -6.87
C GLN A 123 4.05 -13.87 -7.40
N TYR A 124 4.27 -12.88 -6.52
CA TYR A 124 4.20 -11.46 -6.87
C TYR A 124 5.57 -10.74 -6.95
N TYR A 125 6.62 -11.22 -6.29
CA TYR A 125 7.91 -10.53 -6.16
C TYR A 125 9.11 -11.38 -6.61
N TYR A 126 10.19 -10.73 -7.08
CA TYR A 126 11.49 -11.35 -7.42
C TYR A 126 12.41 -11.53 -6.22
#